data_AF-A0A804MI29-F1
#
_entry.id   AF-A0A804MI29-F1
#
_cell.length_a   1.000
_cell.length_b   1.000
_cell.length_c   1.000
_cell.angle_alpha   90.00
_cell.angle_beta   90.00
_cell.angle_gamma   90.00
#
_symmetry.space_group_name_H-M   'P 1'
#
loop_
_entity.id
_entity.type
_entity.pdbx_description
1 polymer ?
#
loop_
_entity_poly.entity_id
_entity_poly.type
_entity_poly.pdbx_seq_one_letter_code
_entity_poly.pdbx_strand_id
1 'polypeptide(L)'
;MSTIAANCDVPVSVKCRIGVDDRDSYEELCEFVDKVISKSPTRHFIIHARKALLSGLSPAENRKIPPLKYEYYFALLRDFPEIKFTLNGGITNVSASMRQGAHGVMVGRAAYNNPWNMLGHVDGEIYGKQTRYISRRQILENYQAYGDSIIDQYGPSRPNVRQLVKPLLNLFHSEPGNSLWKRKADSALRHCKTVKTFLEETLDAISDSVLDKPVNREPSSDEEYFASVDSLLPPKYTTPMHERLVAAST
;
A
#
# COMPACT_ATOMS: atom_id res chain seq x y z
N MET A 1 -11.32 10.98 16.75
CA MET A 1 -11.19 9.52 16.96
C MET A 1 -12.16 9.01 18.00
N SER A 2 -12.24 9.60 19.21
CA SER A 2 -13.20 9.18 20.25
C SER A 2 -14.64 9.08 19.77
N THR A 3 -15.18 10.16 19.17
CA THR A 3 -16.57 10.15 18.64
C THR A 3 -16.80 9.06 17.60
N ILE A 4 -15.83 8.81 16.72
CA ILE A 4 -15.94 7.75 15.70
C ILE A 4 -16.02 6.40 16.42
N ALA A 5 -15.08 6.13 17.33
CA ALA A 5 -15.02 4.88 18.08
C ALA A 5 -16.26 4.64 18.97
N ALA A 6 -16.85 5.69 19.53
CA ALA A 6 -18.08 5.60 20.32
C ALA A 6 -19.33 5.26 19.48
N ASN A 7 -19.23 5.37 18.14
CA ASN A 7 -20.34 5.13 17.21
C ASN A 7 -20.03 3.98 16.23
N CYS A 8 -19.05 3.13 16.53
CA CYS A 8 -18.77 1.93 15.73
C CYS A 8 -18.23 0.79 16.59
N ASP A 9 -18.65 -0.44 16.27
CA ASP A 9 -18.21 -1.65 16.99
C ASP A 9 -16.90 -2.25 16.42
N VAL A 10 -16.28 -1.57 15.44
CA VAL A 10 -15.04 -2.02 14.78
C VAL A 10 -13.84 -1.18 15.22
N PRO A 11 -12.62 -1.74 15.21
CA PRO A 11 -11.42 -0.98 15.57
C PRO A 11 -11.20 0.26 14.71
N VAL A 12 -11.00 1.42 15.36
CA VAL A 12 -10.68 2.68 14.68
C VAL A 12 -9.16 2.88 14.62
N SER A 13 -8.62 2.97 13.40
CA SER A 13 -7.20 3.27 13.12
C SER A 13 -7.01 4.68 12.56
N VAL A 14 -5.78 5.20 12.59
CA VAL A 14 -5.41 6.50 11.99
C VAL A 14 -4.36 6.27 10.91
N LYS A 15 -4.62 6.74 9.68
CA LYS A 15 -3.58 6.84 8.64
C LYS A 15 -3.15 8.29 8.49
N CYS A 16 -1.88 8.58 8.75
CA CYS A 16 -1.35 9.95 8.69
C CYS A 16 -0.04 10.02 7.90
N ARG A 17 0.44 11.25 7.72
CA ARG A 17 1.81 11.56 7.30
C ARG A 17 2.62 11.95 8.54
N ILE A 18 3.94 11.92 8.42
CA ILE A 18 4.87 12.28 9.50
C ILE A 18 4.88 13.78 9.87
N GLY A 19 4.17 14.61 9.13
CA GLY A 19 4.15 16.06 9.34
C GLY A 19 3.45 16.80 8.22
N VAL A 20 3.27 18.10 8.39
CA VAL A 20 2.66 19.02 7.41
C VAL A 20 3.41 20.34 7.37
N ASP A 21 3.74 20.80 6.17
CA ASP A 21 4.52 22.02 5.93
C ASP A 21 5.76 22.01 6.82
N ASP A 22 5.99 23.05 7.63
CA ASP A 22 7.18 23.14 8.51
C ASP A 22 7.00 22.46 9.87
N ARG A 23 5.85 21.82 10.10
CA ARG A 23 5.55 21.00 11.28
C ARG A 23 5.78 19.52 10.99
N ASP A 24 7.05 19.16 10.84
CA ASP A 24 7.49 17.80 10.51
C ASP A 24 8.64 17.28 11.38
N SER A 25 8.78 17.81 12.59
CA SER A 25 9.71 17.26 13.57
C SER A 25 9.20 15.93 14.13
N TYR A 26 10.14 15.09 14.60
CA TYR A 26 9.79 13.82 15.25
C TYR A 26 9.00 14.05 16.55
N GLU A 27 9.32 15.11 17.30
CA GLU A 27 8.63 15.47 18.54
C GLU A 27 7.15 15.80 18.27
N GLU A 28 6.85 16.62 17.25
CA GLU A 28 5.46 16.93 16.87
C GLU A 28 4.69 15.68 16.41
N LEU A 29 5.36 14.73 15.75
CA LEU A 29 4.74 13.45 15.40
C LEU A 29 4.39 12.63 16.65
N CYS A 30 5.28 12.60 17.64
CA CYS A 30 5.04 11.92 18.92
C CYS A 30 3.90 12.59 19.69
N GLU A 31 3.89 13.93 19.79
CA GLU A 31 2.82 14.69 20.42
C GLU A 31 1.46 14.43 19.76
N PHE A 32 1.43 14.28 18.43
CA PHE A 32 0.23 13.91 17.70
C PHE A 32 -0.27 12.51 18.12
N VAL A 33 0.62 11.51 18.17
CA VAL A 33 0.28 10.15 18.61
C VAL A 33 -0.26 10.17 20.04
N ASP A 34 0.46 10.82 20.97
CA ASP A 34 0.08 11.00 22.37
C ASP A 34 -1.31 11.61 22.54
N LYS A 35 -1.58 12.69 21.80
CA LYS A 35 -2.86 13.38 21.84
C LYS A 35 -4.01 12.50 21.36
N VAL A 36 -3.76 11.62 20.37
CA VAL A 36 -4.79 10.69 19.88
C VAL A 36 -5.02 9.57 20.89
N ILE A 37 -3.98 8.94 21.43
CA ILE A 37 -4.12 7.78 22.33
C ILE A 37 -4.64 8.16 23.72
N SER A 38 -4.33 9.38 24.20
CA SER A 38 -4.84 9.91 25.49
C SER A 38 -6.31 10.30 25.42
N LYS A 39 -6.82 10.65 24.24
CA LYS A 39 -8.19 11.13 24.05
C LYS A 39 -9.09 10.14 23.33
N SER A 40 -8.61 8.94 22.99
CA SER A 40 -9.41 7.95 22.27
C SER A 40 -8.89 6.53 22.45
N PRO A 41 -9.73 5.50 22.21
CA PRO A 41 -9.30 4.10 22.25
C PRO A 41 -8.47 3.66 21.03
N THR A 42 -8.17 4.56 20.08
CA THR A 42 -7.36 4.22 18.91
C THR A 42 -5.95 3.78 19.32
N ARG A 43 -5.52 2.61 18.84
CA ARG A 43 -4.20 2.01 19.12
C ARG A 43 -3.46 1.52 17.87
N HIS A 44 -3.94 1.88 16.68
CA HIS A 44 -3.29 1.50 15.42
C HIS A 44 -3.11 2.72 14.51
N PHE A 45 -1.85 3.00 14.17
CA PHE A 45 -1.47 4.07 13.25
C PHE A 45 -0.80 3.50 11.99
N ILE A 46 -1.16 4.04 10.83
CA ILE A 46 -0.50 3.77 9.56
C ILE A 46 0.28 5.03 9.17
N ILE A 47 1.60 4.95 9.23
CA ILE A 47 2.50 6.09 9.05
C ILE A 47 2.98 6.12 7.61
N HIS A 48 2.51 7.09 6.84
CA HIS A 48 3.15 7.43 5.57
C HIS A 48 4.40 8.25 5.87
N ALA A 49 5.58 7.69 5.61
CA ALA A 49 6.89 8.24 5.96
C ALA A 49 7.33 9.47 5.12
N ARG A 50 6.39 10.27 4.61
CA ARG A 50 6.66 11.57 3.96
C ARG A 50 5.77 12.62 4.57
N LYS A 51 6.28 13.83 4.77
CA LYS A 51 5.46 14.99 5.16
C LYS A 51 4.54 15.42 4.04
N ALA A 52 3.43 16.08 4.35
CA ALA A 52 2.62 16.80 3.36
C ALA A 52 3.17 18.22 3.19
N LEU A 53 3.15 18.72 1.96
CA LEU A 53 3.30 20.14 1.65
C LEU A 53 1.96 20.60 1.06
N LEU A 54 1.22 21.44 1.78
CA LEU A 54 -0.11 21.90 1.35
C LEU A 54 -0.04 23.07 0.38
N SER A 55 1.06 23.81 0.39
CA SER A 55 1.36 24.87 -0.57
C SER A 55 2.40 24.40 -1.60
N GLY A 56 2.21 24.81 -2.85
CA GLY A 56 3.22 24.70 -3.90
C GLY A 56 3.36 23.34 -4.61
N LEU A 57 2.81 22.23 -4.09
CA LEU A 57 2.92 20.91 -4.72
C LEU A 57 1.57 20.26 -5.03
N SER A 58 1.43 19.66 -6.21
CA SER A 58 0.30 18.80 -6.55
C SER A 58 0.24 17.52 -5.71
N PRO A 59 -0.91 16.82 -5.64
CA PRO A 59 -1.01 15.53 -4.95
C PRO A 59 -0.04 14.46 -5.45
N ALA A 60 0.36 14.50 -6.73
CA ALA A 60 1.34 13.58 -7.31
C ALA A 60 2.76 13.92 -6.83
N GLU A 61 3.14 15.19 -6.88
CA GLU A 61 4.43 15.70 -6.39
C GLU A 61 4.60 15.46 -4.90
N ASN A 62 3.54 15.66 -4.11
CA ASN A 62 3.51 15.35 -2.68
C ASN A 62 3.84 13.87 -2.36
N ARG A 63 3.78 12.97 -3.33
CA ARG A 63 4.13 11.54 -3.15
C ARG A 63 5.51 11.19 -3.72
N LYS A 64 6.24 12.16 -4.30
CA LYS A 64 7.54 11.97 -4.96
C LYS A 64 8.62 12.92 -4.45
N ILE A 65 8.28 14.17 -4.12
CA ILE A 65 9.26 15.21 -3.80
C ILE A 65 9.73 15.16 -2.34
N PRO A 66 8.87 15.27 -1.29
CA PRO A 66 9.38 15.29 0.09
C PRO A 66 10.04 13.96 0.44
N PRO A 67 11.27 13.93 0.97
CA PRO A 67 12.00 12.68 1.19
C PRO A 67 11.24 11.72 2.11
N LEU A 68 11.54 10.42 1.97
CA LEU A 68 11.09 9.41 2.92
C LEU A 68 11.95 9.49 4.17
N LYS A 69 11.31 9.43 5.34
CA LYS A 69 11.96 9.34 6.65
C LYS A 69 11.45 8.08 7.37
N TYR A 70 11.94 6.90 7.00
CA TYR A 70 11.50 5.65 7.65
C TYR A 70 11.99 5.54 9.09
N GLU A 71 13.09 6.21 9.43
CA GLU A 71 13.64 6.33 10.77
C GLU A 71 12.61 6.84 11.79
N TYR A 72 11.66 7.69 11.39
CA TYR A 72 10.58 8.14 12.27
C TYR A 72 9.61 7.00 12.60
N TYR A 73 9.32 6.12 11.65
CA TYR A 73 8.48 4.96 11.90
C TYR A 73 9.17 3.99 12.88
N PHE A 74 10.45 3.70 12.69
CA PHE A 74 11.18 2.81 13.60
C PHE A 74 11.39 3.44 14.99
N ALA A 75 11.58 4.75 15.07
CA ALA A 75 11.60 5.45 16.35
C ALA A 75 10.24 5.39 17.07
N LEU A 76 9.11 5.46 16.35
CA LEU A 76 7.79 5.24 16.96
C LEU A 76 7.64 3.82 17.54
N LEU A 77 8.18 2.79 16.88
CA LEU A 77 8.18 1.43 17.45
C LEU A 77 8.96 1.35 18.78
N ARG A 78 10.05 2.11 18.88
CA ARG A 78 10.89 2.22 20.08
C ARG A 78 10.20 2.99 21.20
N ASP A 79 9.56 4.11 20.87
CA ASP A 79 9.06 5.07 21.86
C ASP A 79 7.60 4.79 22.28
N PHE A 80 6.85 4.01 21.51
CA PHE A 80 5.46 3.61 21.79
C PHE A 80 5.25 2.09 21.62
N PRO A 81 5.92 1.24 22.42
CA PRO A 81 5.91 -0.22 22.25
C PRO A 81 4.52 -0.86 22.41
N GLU A 82 3.59 -0.19 23.09
CA GLU A 82 2.21 -0.62 23.29
C GLU A 82 1.27 -0.26 22.13
N ILE A 83 1.74 0.56 21.18
CA ILE A 83 0.95 1.03 20.04
C ILE A 83 1.31 0.26 18.78
N LYS A 84 0.28 -0.14 18.01
CA LYS A 84 0.48 -0.80 16.72
C LYS A 84 0.79 0.25 15.65
N PHE A 85 1.87 0.05 14.92
CA PHE A 85 2.18 0.85 13.73
C PHE A 85 2.23 0.00 12.46
N THR A 86 1.97 0.64 11.31
CA THR A 86 2.14 0.07 9.98
C THR A 86 2.86 1.07 9.09
N LEU A 87 3.97 0.64 8.50
CA LEU A 87 4.81 1.45 7.64
C LEU A 87 4.16 1.66 6.27
N ASN A 88 4.23 2.87 5.73
CA ASN A 88 3.73 3.20 4.40
C ASN A 88 4.60 4.25 3.69
N GLY A 89 4.52 4.25 2.36
CA GLY A 89 5.14 5.23 1.49
C GLY A 89 6.39 4.67 0.83
N GLY A 90 6.44 4.69 -0.50
CA GLY A 90 7.66 4.30 -1.25
C GLY A 90 8.02 2.82 -1.29
N ILE A 91 7.47 1.98 -0.41
CA ILE A 91 7.83 0.56 -0.31
C ILE A 91 7.56 -0.22 -1.61
N THR A 92 8.60 -0.87 -2.10
CA THR A 92 8.59 -1.83 -3.23
C THR A 92 9.00 -3.23 -2.81
N ASN A 93 9.57 -3.40 -1.60
CA ASN A 93 9.91 -4.69 -1.02
C ASN A 93 9.40 -4.81 0.42
N VAL A 94 8.27 -5.49 0.57
CA VAL A 94 7.62 -5.73 1.87
C VAL A 94 8.55 -6.55 2.78
N SER A 95 9.13 -7.63 2.27
CA SER A 95 9.92 -8.57 3.08
C SER A 95 11.18 -7.92 3.65
N ALA A 96 11.83 -7.01 2.91
CA ALA A 96 12.97 -6.24 3.42
C ALA A 96 12.57 -5.36 4.61
N SER A 97 11.46 -4.62 4.49
CA SER A 97 10.97 -3.78 5.60
C SER A 97 10.54 -4.60 6.82
N MET A 98 9.95 -5.78 6.61
CA MET A 98 9.58 -6.69 7.69
C MET A 98 10.82 -7.27 8.40
N ARG A 99 11.86 -7.65 7.65
CA ARG A 99 13.15 -8.12 8.22
C ARG A 99 13.85 -7.04 9.05
N GLN A 100 13.70 -5.77 8.69
CA GLN A 100 14.19 -4.64 9.48
C GLN A 100 13.39 -4.41 10.77
N GLY A 101 12.28 -5.12 10.99
CA GLY A 101 11.48 -5.02 12.20
C GLY A 101 10.18 -4.21 12.05
N ALA A 102 9.73 -3.92 10.83
CA ALA A 102 8.40 -3.35 10.66
C ALA A 102 7.32 -4.35 11.10
N HIS A 103 6.44 -3.96 12.03
CA HIS A 103 5.31 -4.78 12.47
C HIS A 103 4.21 -4.98 11.40
N GLY A 104 4.16 -4.10 10.41
CA GLY A 104 3.25 -4.22 9.28
C GLY A 104 3.59 -3.22 8.19
N VAL A 105 3.20 -3.53 6.96
CA VAL A 105 3.54 -2.73 5.77
C VAL A 105 2.30 -2.55 4.92
N MET A 106 2.02 -1.30 4.54
CA MET A 106 0.98 -0.95 3.60
C MET A 106 1.62 -0.56 2.27
N VAL A 107 1.30 -1.31 1.21
CA VAL A 107 1.68 -1.01 -0.18
C VAL A 107 0.52 -0.37 -0.93
N GLY A 108 0.84 0.62 -1.77
CA GLY A 108 -0.17 1.36 -2.56
C GLY A 108 0.16 1.32 -4.04
N ARG A 109 0.85 2.36 -4.54
CA ARG A 109 1.19 2.50 -5.97
C ARG A 109 1.98 1.31 -6.53
N ALA A 110 2.89 0.72 -5.76
CA ALA A 110 3.65 -0.44 -6.21
C ALA A 110 2.73 -1.63 -6.55
N ALA A 111 1.73 -1.91 -5.69
CA ALA A 111 0.73 -2.95 -5.92
C ALA A 111 -0.20 -2.61 -7.11
N TYR A 112 -0.52 -1.34 -7.33
CA TYR A 112 -1.33 -0.92 -8.48
C TYR A 112 -0.56 -0.95 -9.82
N ASN A 113 0.71 -0.56 -9.80
CA ASN A 113 1.53 -0.42 -11.00
C ASN A 113 2.21 -1.71 -11.43
N ASN A 114 2.47 -2.62 -10.49
CA ASN A 114 3.14 -3.90 -10.73
C ASN A 114 2.54 -5.00 -9.81
N PRO A 115 1.22 -5.27 -9.90
CA PRO A 115 0.53 -6.17 -8.98
C PRO A 115 1.13 -7.58 -8.93
N TRP A 116 1.50 -8.13 -10.10
CA TRP A 116 2.03 -9.48 -10.20
C TRP A 116 3.28 -9.68 -9.35
N ASN A 117 4.31 -8.87 -9.56
CA ASN A 117 5.57 -9.03 -8.84
C ASN A 117 5.49 -8.50 -7.39
N MET A 118 4.69 -7.45 -7.14
CA MET A 118 4.56 -6.86 -5.81
C MET A 118 3.79 -7.78 -4.83
N LEU A 119 2.75 -8.47 -5.31
CA LEU A 119 1.84 -9.22 -4.44
C LEU A 119 2.00 -10.74 -4.56
N GLY A 120 2.50 -11.25 -5.69
CA GLY A 120 2.53 -12.69 -5.97
C GLY A 120 3.35 -13.54 -4.99
N HIS A 121 4.23 -12.91 -4.21
CA HIS A 121 5.06 -13.57 -3.20
C HIS A 121 4.58 -13.39 -1.76
N VAL A 122 3.63 -12.49 -1.50
CA VAL A 122 3.27 -12.05 -0.14
C VAL A 122 2.72 -13.21 0.71
N ASP A 123 1.87 -14.06 0.12
CA ASP A 123 1.30 -15.21 0.84
C ASP A 123 2.36 -16.18 1.36
N GLY A 124 3.37 -16.48 0.56
CA GLY A 124 4.47 -17.37 0.94
C GLY A 124 5.49 -16.71 1.84
N GLU A 125 6.00 -15.54 1.45
CA GLU A 125 7.12 -14.90 2.16
C GLU A 125 6.71 -14.25 3.49
N ILE A 126 5.49 -13.73 3.60
CA ILE A 126 5.05 -12.99 4.79
C ILE A 126 4.14 -13.83 5.67
N TYR A 127 3.22 -14.59 5.06
CA TYR A 127 2.23 -15.38 5.81
C TYR A 127 2.56 -16.86 5.91
N GLY A 128 3.66 -17.33 5.31
CA GLY A 128 4.08 -18.74 5.35
C GLY A 128 3.06 -19.70 4.74
N LYS A 129 2.13 -19.20 3.92
CA LYS A 129 1.13 -20.04 3.26
C LYS A 129 1.78 -20.83 2.14
N GLN A 130 1.37 -22.08 1.97
CA GLN A 130 1.76 -22.87 0.81
C GLN A 130 1.21 -22.18 -0.44
N THR A 131 2.07 -21.48 -1.18
CA THR A 131 1.73 -20.84 -2.43
C THR A 131 1.50 -21.92 -3.47
N ARG A 132 0.23 -22.16 -3.83
CA ARG A 132 -0.06 -22.82 -5.09
C ARG A 132 0.41 -21.88 -6.19
N TYR A 133 1.32 -22.34 -7.05
CA TYR A 133 1.75 -21.58 -8.22
C TYR A 133 0.53 -21.35 -9.12
N ILE A 134 -0.10 -20.18 -8.99
CA ILE A 134 -1.16 -19.75 -9.90
C ILE A 134 -0.52 -18.92 -11.00
N SER A 135 -0.77 -19.26 -12.26
CA SER A 135 -0.25 -18.49 -13.40
C SER A 135 -1.10 -17.25 -13.66
N ARG A 136 -0.58 -16.28 -14.44
CA ARG A 136 -1.39 -15.13 -14.88
C ARG A 136 -2.59 -15.61 -15.68
N ARG A 137 -2.45 -16.66 -16.48
CA ARG A 137 -3.55 -17.30 -17.21
C ARG A 137 -4.68 -17.72 -16.28
N GLN A 138 -4.37 -18.51 -15.25
CA GLN A 138 -5.36 -18.99 -14.29
C GLN A 138 -6.01 -17.85 -13.50
N ILE A 139 -5.25 -16.80 -13.16
CA ILE A 139 -5.83 -15.59 -12.56
C ILE A 139 -6.84 -14.95 -13.51
N LEU A 140 -6.49 -14.79 -14.79
CA LEU A 140 -7.35 -14.16 -15.78
C LEU A 140 -8.61 -14.99 -16.07
N GLU A 141 -8.50 -16.32 -16.14
CA GLU A 141 -9.65 -17.23 -16.28
C GLU A 141 -10.62 -17.10 -15.11
N ASN A 142 -10.10 -17.11 -13.87
CA ASN A 142 -10.91 -16.92 -12.67
C ASN A 142 -11.53 -15.50 -12.62
N TYR A 143 -10.75 -14.49 -12.99
CA TYR A 143 -11.21 -13.10 -12.99
C TYR A 143 -12.24 -12.83 -14.09
N GLN A 144 -12.17 -13.54 -15.22
CA GLN A 144 -13.18 -13.50 -16.27
C GLN A 144 -14.53 -13.97 -15.73
N ALA A 145 -14.57 -15.16 -15.12
CA ALA A 145 -15.79 -15.71 -14.54
C ALA A 145 -16.38 -14.77 -13.49
N TYR A 146 -15.54 -14.24 -12.59
CA TYR A 146 -15.95 -13.22 -11.63
C TYR A 146 -16.50 -11.97 -12.31
N GLY A 147 -15.73 -11.36 -13.23
CA GLY A 147 -16.07 -10.09 -13.83
C GLY A 147 -17.36 -10.14 -14.64
N ASP A 148 -17.57 -11.21 -15.40
CA ASP A 148 -18.80 -11.41 -16.17
C ASP A 148 -20.00 -11.64 -15.23
N SER A 149 -19.83 -12.40 -14.15
CA SER A 149 -20.89 -12.58 -13.15
C SER A 149 -21.33 -11.26 -12.49
N ILE A 150 -20.38 -10.33 -12.26
CA ILE A 150 -20.69 -8.99 -11.75
C ILE A 150 -21.41 -8.17 -12.81
N ILE A 151 -20.99 -8.21 -14.07
CA ILE A 151 -21.67 -7.47 -15.15
C ILE A 151 -23.11 -7.97 -15.29
N ASP A 152 -23.34 -9.27 -15.24
CA ASP A 152 -24.68 -9.86 -15.32
C ASP A 152 -25.54 -9.45 -14.11
N GLN A 153 -24.98 -9.46 -12.90
CA GLN A 153 -25.68 -9.06 -11.68
C GLN A 153 -26.16 -7.61 -11.71
N TYR A 154 -25.34 -6.68 -12.23
CA TYR A 154 -25.66 -5.24 -12.24
C TYR A 154 -26.25 -4.76 -13.57
N GLY A 155 -26.19 -5.56 -14.62
CA GLY A 155 -26.72 -5.26 -15.96
C GLY A 155 -26.19 -3.93 -16.52
N PRO A 156 -27.06 -2.97 -16.89
CA PRO A 156 -26.63 -1.67 -17.38
C PRO A 156 -26.05 -0.76 -16.28
N SER A 157 -26.22 -1.13 -15.01
CA SER A 157 -25.64 -0.41 -13.88
C SER A 157 -24.14 -0.67 -13.76
N ARG A 158 -23.52 -0.03 -12.77
CA ARG A 158 -22.07 -0.13 -12.51
C ARG A 158 -21.82 -1.24 -11.48
N PRO A 159 -20.68 -1.95 -11.56
CA PRO A 159 -19.56 -1.69 -12.45
C PRO A 159 -19.72 -2.29 -13.85
N ASN A 160 -19.19 -1.62 -14.87
CA ASN A 160 -19.10 -2.16 -16.23
C ASN A 160 -17.69 -2.68 -16.54
N VAL A 161 -17.51 -3.31 -17.71
CA VAL A 161 -16.21 -3.89 -18.14
C VAL A 161 -15.02 -2.95 -17.96
N ARG A 162 -15.18 -1.63 -18.21
CA ARG A 162 -14.07 -0.66 -18.06
C ARG A 162 -13.60 -0.54 -16.62
N GLN A 163 -14.51 -0.64 -15.64
CA GLN A 163 -14.13 -0.60 -14.22
C GLN A 163 -13.53 -1.94 -13.78
N LEU A 164 -14.04 -3.06 -14.28
CA LEU A 164 -13.56 -4.39 -13.93
C LEU A 164 -12.21 -4.71 -14.58
N VAL A 165 -11.92 -4.21 -15.78
CA VAL A 165 -10.62 -4.41 -16.44
C VAL A 165 -9.52 -3.51 -15.85
N LYS A 166 -9.87 -2.38 -15.24
CA LYS A 166 -8.89 -1.39 -14.77
C LYS A 166 -7.78 -1.98 -13.87
N PRO A 167 -8.06 -2.88 -12.89
CA PRO A 167 -7.02 -3.53 -12.09
C PRO A 167 -6.12 -4.46 -12.90
N LEU A 168 -6.60 -5.01 -14.02
CA LEU A 168 -5.82 -5.91 -14.86
C LEU A 168 -4.74 -5.16 -15.65
N LEU A 169 -4.95 -3.88 -16.00
CA LEU A 169 -4.14 -3.07 -16.92
C LEU A 169 -2.62 -3.00 -16.64
N ASN A 170 -2.17 -3.48 -15.48
CA ASN A 170 -0.76 -3.54 -15.12
C ASN A 170 -0.27 -4.95 -14.76
N LEU A 171 -1.05 -6.00 -15.02
CA LEU A 171 -0.69 -7.40 -14.74
C LEU A 171 0.58 -7.85 -15.47
N PHE A 172 0.82 -7.30 -16.66
CA PHE A 172 1.98 -7.57 -17.52
C PHE A 172 3.06 -6.47 -17.43
N HIS A 173 3.12 -5.73 -16.33
CA HIS A 173 4.14 -4.69 -16.15
C HIS A 173 5.57 -5.23 -16.41
N SER A 174 6.35 -4.52 -17.23
CA SER A 174 7.70 -4.89 -17.68
C SER A 174 7.82 -6.21 -18.48
N GLU A 175 6.71 -6.86 -18.86
CA GLU A 175 6.78 -8.07 -19.69
C GLU A 175 6.74 -7.74 -21.20
N PRO A 176 7.32 -8.60 -22.06
CA PRO A 176 7.13 -8.53 -23.51
C PRO A 176 5.64 -8.54 -23.88
N GLY A 177 5.27 -7.77 -24.91
CA GLY A 177 3.88 -7.68 -25.38
C GLY A 177 3.00 -6.68 -24.61
N ASN A 178 3.39 -6.24 -23.41
CA ASN A 178 2.59 -5.32 -22.57
C ASN A 178 2.17 -4.02 -23.30
N SER A 179 3.08 -3.40 -24.05
CA SER A 179 2.76 -2.19 -24.81
C SER A 179 1.71 -2.44 -25.91
N LEU A 180 1.80 -3.58 -26.60
CA LEU A 180 0.80 -3.97 -27.59
C LEU A 180 -0.54 -4.28 -26.90
N TRP A 181 -0.51 -5.05 -25.82
CA TRP A 181 -1.67 -5.39 -25.02
C TRP A 181 -2.42 -4.15 -24.52
N LYS A 182 -1.72 -3.13 -24.01
CA LYS A 182 -2.35 -1.86 -23.60
C LYS A 182 -3.05 -1.13 -24.76
N ARG A 183 -2.48 -1.15 -25.97
CA ARG A 183 -3.14 -0.58 -27.16
C ARG A 183 -4.38 -1.38 -27.55
N LYS A 184 -4.29 -2.72 -27.56
CA LYS A 184 -5.45 -3.59 -27.81
C LYS A 184 -6.53 -3.36 -26.76
N ALA A 185 -6.15 -3.22 -25.49
CA ALA A 185 -7.07 -2.94 -24.40
C ALA A 185 -7.82 -1.61 -24.56
N ASP A 186 -7.14 -0.52 -24.97
CA ASP A 186 -7.83 0.75 -25.25
C ASP A 186 -8.86 0.62 -26.38
N SER A 187 -8.52 -0.12 -27.43
CA SER A 187 -9.43 -0.41 -28.54
C SER A 187 -10.61 -1.26 -28.09
N ALA A 188 -10.36 -2.40 -27.45
CA ALA A 188 -11.38 -3.34 -26.97
C ALA A 188 -12.38 -2.67 -26.01
N LEU A 189 -11.92 -1.79 -25.12
CA LEU A 189 -12.76 -1.07 -24.16
C LEU A 189 -13.74 -0.05 -24.79
N ARG A 190 -13.72 0.14 -26.12
CA ARG A 190 -14.69 0.97 -26.85
C ARG A 190 -15.98 0.21 -27.12
N HIS A 191 -15.90 -1.09 -27.38
CA HIS A 191 -17.05 -1.90 -27.81
C HIS A 191 -17.32 -3.14 -26.95
N CYS A 192 -16.29 -3.76 -26.35
CA CYS A 192 -16.46 -4.91 -25.46
C CYS A 192 -17.44 -4.60 -24.34
N LYS A 193 -18.24 -5.61 -23.96
CA LYS A 193 -19.24 -5.51 -22.87
C LYS A 193 -18.97 -6.49 -21.74
N THR A 194 -18.18 -7.53 -21.97
CA THR A 194 -17.81 -8.54 -21.00
C THR A 194 -16.29 -8.58 -20.83
N VAL A 195 -15.82 -9.09 -19.69
CA VAL A 195 -14.40 -9.39 -19.48
C VAL A 195 -13.96 -10.50 -20.43
N LYS A 196 -14.80 -11.50 -20.72
CA LYS A 196 -14.50 -12.54 -21.70
C LYS A 196 -14.14 -11.97 -23.07
N THR A 197 -15.01 -11.16 -23.69
CA THR A 197 -14.73 -10.60 -25.02
C THR A 197 -13.49 -9.69 -24.98
N PHE A 198 -13.28 -8.98 -23.87
CA PHE A 198 -12.08 -8.17 -23.68
C PHE A 198 -10.79 -9.02 -23.67
N LEU A 199 -10.79 -10.15 -22.98
CA LEU A 199 -9.61 -11.03 -22.92
C LEU A 199 -9.37 -11.74 -24.26
N GLU A 200 -10.42 -12.24 -24.91
CA GLU A 200 -10.35 -12.87 -26.24
C GLU A 200 -9.72 -11.94 -27.29
N GLU A 201 -10.05 -10.64 -27.25
CA GLU A 201 -9.49 -9.66 -28.19
C GLU A 201 -8.08 -9.18 -27.86
N THR A 202 -7.62 -9.33 -26.61
CA THR A 202 -6.38 -8.68 -26.15
C THR A 202 -5.25 -9.64 -25.84
N LEU A 203 -5.53 -10.87 -25.40
CA LEU A 203 -4.51 -11.77 -24.85
C LEU A 203 -3.57 -12.39 -25.89
N ASP A 204 -3.93 -12.40 -27.18
CA ASP A 204 -3.02 -12.77 -28.27
C ASP A 204 -1.78 -11.87 -28.36
N ALA A 205 -1.80 -10.68 -27.74
CA ALA A 205 -0.63 -9.81 -27.60
C ALA A 205 0.40 -10.31 -26.58
N ILE A 206 0.05 -11.31 -25.75
CA ILE A 206 0.90 -11.86 -24.69
C ILE A 206 1.20 -13.32 -25.01
N SER A 207 2.47 -13.70 -25.02
CA SER A 207 2.87 -15.09 -25.29
C SER A 207 2.50 -16.03 -24.14
N ASP A 208 2.30 -17.31 -24.47
CA ASP A 208 2.07 -18.36 -23.46
C ASP A 208 3.19 -18.40 -22.41
N SER A 209 4.44 -18.18 -22.84
CA SER A 209 5.59 -18.10 -21.93
C SER A 209 5.46 -16.99 -20.89
N VAL A 210 4.79 -15.87 -21.16
CA VAL A 210 4.54 -14.77 -20.19
C VAL A 210 3.31 -15.07 -19.34
N LEU A 211 2.25 -15.64 -19.94
CA LEU A 211 1.03 -16.03 -19.25
C LEU A 211 1.27 -17.10 -18.18
N ASP A 212 2.15 -18.05 -18.47
CA ASP A 212 2.43 -19.22 -17.64
C ASP A 212 3.74 -19.08 -16.84
N LYS A 213 4.45 -17.96 -16.98
CA LYS A 213 5.64 -17.64 -16.18
C LYS A 213 5.27 -17.57 -14.69
N PRO A 214 6.01 -18.24 -13.78
CA PRO A 214 5.81 -18.06 -12.35
C PRO A 214 6.18 -16.63 -11.92
N VAL A 215 5.76 -16.26 -10.72
CA VAL A 215 6.21 -15.01 -10.10
C VAL A 215 7.71 -15.14 -9.84
N ASN A 216 8.52 -14.27 -10.45
CA ASN A 216 9.96 -14.18 -10.18
C ASN A 216 10.23 -12.92 -9.38
N ARG A 217 10.98 -13.05 -8.29
CA ARG A 217 11.43 -11.90 -7.52
C ARG A 217 12.69 -11.31 -8.16
N GLU A 218 12.63 -10.03 -8.53
CA GLU A 218 13.85 -9.26 -8.76
C GLU A 218 14.30 -8.58 -7.46
N PRO A 219 15.62 -8.46 -7.23
CA PRO A 219 16.15 -7.67 -6.11
C PRO A 219 15.67 -6.22 -6.18
N SER A 220 15.28 -5.64 -5.04
CA SER A 220 14.83 -4.24 -4.95
C SER A 220 15.91 -3.37 -4.31
N SER A 221 16.00 -2.10 -4.71
CA SER A 221 16.85 -1.08 -4.07
C SER A 221 16.52 -0.78 -2.59
N ASP A 222 15.35 -1.20 -2.09
CA ASP A 222 14.93 -0.92 -0.72
C ASP A 222 15.79 -1.64 0.34
N GLU A 223 16.54 -2.69 -0.02
CA GLU A 223 17.36 -3.44 0.94
C GLU A 223 18.49 -2.62 1.56
N GLU A 224 19.15 -1.77 0.76
CA GLU A 224 20.25 -0.92 1.24
C GLU A 224 19.78 0.18 2.19
N TYR A 225 18.59 0.75 1.95
CA TYR A 225 18.08 1.83 2.78
C TYR A 225 17.69 1.33 4.18
N PHE A 226 16.99 0.18 4.26
CA PHE A 226 16.62 -0.37 5.57
C PHE A 226 17.83 -0.78 6.41
N ALA A 227 18.92 -1.23 5.79
CA ALA A 227 20.14 -1.62 6.50
C ALA A 227 20.80 -0.48 7.30
N SER A 228 20.54 0.79 6.95
CA SER A 228 21.12 1.94 7.64
C SER A 228 20.13 2.71 8.52
N VAL A 229 18.86 2.29 8.62
CA VAL A 229 17.82 3.09 9.27
C VAL A 229 18.06 3.29 10.77
N ASP A 230 18.70 2.32 11.44
CA ASP A 230 18.96 2.38 12.88
C ASP A 230 19.96 3.47 13.27
N SER A 231 20.87 3.86 12.36
CA SER A 231 21.82 4.96 12.59
C SER A 231 21.21 6.34 12.35
N LEU A 232 20.01 6.40 11.76
CA LEU A 232 19.28 7.62 11.44
C LEU A 232 18.18 7.94 12.47
N LEU A 233 18.02 7.11 13.50
CA LEU A 233 16.94 7.31 14.47
C LEU A 233 17.07 8.66 15.19
N PRO A 234 15.97 9.44 15.29
CA PRO A 234 15.96 10.65 16.10
C PRO A 234 16.18 10.34 17.59
N PRO A 235 16.55 11.37 18.39
CA PRO A 235 16.60 11.26 19.85
C PRO A 235 15.33 10.64 20.42
N LYS A 236 15.47 9.95 21.56
CA LYS A 236 14.32 9.38 22.26
C LYS A 236 13.31 10.46 22.64
N TYR A 237 12.04 10.18 22.38
CA TYR A 237 10.96 10.99 22.93
C TYR A 237 10.89 10.74 24.45
N THR A 238 11.16 11.76 25.25
CA THR A 238 11.37 11.65 26.70
C THR A 238 10.30 12.35 27.53
N THR A 239 9.24 12.88 26.91
CA THR A 239 8.19 13.56 27.68
C THR A 239 6.80 13.30 27.11
N PRO A 240 6.12 12.24 27.56
CA PRO A 240 4.72 12.02 27.22
C PRO A 240 3.84 13.14 27.79
N MET A 241 2.84 13.58 27.02
CA MET A 241 1.88 14.61 27.48
C MET A 241 1.13 14.18 28.76
N HIS A 242 0.98 12.88 28.98
CA HIS A 242 0.39 12.31 30.20
C HIS A 242 1.20 12.69 31.46
N GLU A 243 2.53 12.69 31.41
CA GLU A 243 3.37 13.05 32.56
C GLU A 243 3.33 14.55 32.84
N ARG A 244 3.24 15.40 31.80
CA ARG A 244 3.09 16.85 31.97
C ARG A 244 1.78 17.24 32.68
N LEU A 245 0.68 16.52 32.45
CA LEU A 245 -0.61 16.79 33.11
C LEU A 245 -0.62 16.36 34.58
N VAL A 246 0.06 15.27 34.92
CA VAL A 246 0.18 14.82 36.32
C VAL A 246 1.10 15.77 37.10
N ALA A 247 2.21 16.21 36.50
CA ALA A 247 3.16 17.13 37.15
C ALA A 247 2.64 18.58 37.25
N ALA A 248 1.73 19.02 36.38
CA ALA A 248 1.09 20.35 36.47
C ALA A 248 -0.11 20.38 37.44
N SER A 249 -0.50 19.23 37.99
CA SER A 249 -1.60 19.08 38.95
C SER A 249 -1.10 18.82 40.38
N THR A 250 0.21 18.89 40.59
CA THR A 250 0.93 18.75 41.88
C THR A 250 1.69 20.02 42.18
#